data_AF-A0A4P6MED5-F1
#
_entry.id   AF-A0A4P6MED5-F1
#
_cell.length_a   1.000
_cell.length_b   1.000
_cell.length_c   1.000
_cell.angle_alpha   90.00
_cell.angle_beta   90.00
_cell.angle_gamma   90.00
#
_symmetry.space_group_name_H-M   'P 1'
#
loop_
_entity.id
_entity.type
_entity.pdbx_description
1 polymer ?
#
loop_
_entity_poly.entity_id
_entity_poly.type
_entity_poly.pdbx_seq_one_letter_code
_entity_poly.pdbx_strand_id
1 'polypeptide(L)'
;MGLGENGYTLASHSVLITLLMLMLFRYGRMLVSAERRSQMDWQELIPAITIFTLALVLERGYYAAARFLAHQGADLWMMHPVPTFLSVMVAVTVYAMNVPVMLAETVGRARWIFWTRIAGEMTLFISLWCAIGWWLY
;
A
#
# COMPACT_ATOMS: atom_id res chain seq x y z
N MET A 1 22.06 -2.24 12.75
CA MET A 1 23.07 -2.26 11.65
C MET A 1 22.75 -1.04 10.82
N GLY A 2 23.57 0.01 10.90
CA GLY A 2 23.21 1.33 10.36
C GLY A 2 23.16 1.33 8.84
N LEU A 3 21.95 1.22 8.29
CA LEU A 3 21.67 1.30 6.86
C LEU A 3 21.33 2.73 6.42
N GLY A 4 21.22 3.67 7.36
CA GLY A 4 20.89 5.07 7.07
C GLY A 4 19.58 5.20 6.28
N GLU A 5 19.59 5.95 5.19
CA GLU A 5 18.40 6.15 4.32
C GLU A 5 17.87 4.86 3.68
N ASN A 6 18.71 3.82 3.56
CA ASN A 6 18.29 2.52 3.05
C ASN A 6 17.36 1.79 4.05
N GLY A 7 17.45 2.10 5.35
CA GLY A 7 16.55 1.55 6.38
C GLY A 7 15.10 2.01 6.20
N TYR A 8 14.89 3.29 5.88
CA TYR A 8 13.55 3.85 5.60
C TYR A 8 12.95 3.32 4.30
N THR A 9 13.80 3.10 3.28
CA THR A 9 13.37 2.48 2.03
C THR A 9 12.88 1.05 2.30
N LEU A 10 13.63 0.27 3.08
CA LEU A 10 13.23 -1.09 3.45
C LEU A 10 11.95 -1.11 4.28
N ALA A 11 11.84 -0.23 5.29
CA ALA A 11 10.62 -0.08 6.10
C ALA A 11 9.38 0.19 5.25
N SER A 12 9.50 1.09 4.27
CA SER A 12 8.41 1.45 3.36
C SER A 12 7.99 0.25 2.48
N HIS A 13 8.96 -0.51 1.97
CA HIS A 13 8.68 -1.73 1.19
C HIS A 13 8.07 -2.84 2.04
N SER A 14 8.50 -3.00 3.30
CA SER A 14 7.91 -3.99 4.21
C SER A 14 6.43 -3.70 4.48
N VAL A 15 6.08 -2.43 4.75
CA VAL A 15 4.68 -2.01 4.92
C VAL A 15 3.87 -2.27 3.65
N LEU A 16 4.42 -1.95 2.48
CA LEU A 16 3.78 -2.23 1.19
C LEU A 16 3.49 -3.73 1.01
N ILE A 17 4.46 -4.59 1.31
CA ILE A 17 4.29 -6.06 1.23
C ILE A 17 3.21 -6.53 2.19
N THR A 18 3.21 -6.04 3.44
CA THR A 18 2.18 -6.40 4.43
C THR A 18 0.78 -5.97 3.96
N LEU A 19 0.65 -4.76 3.39
CA LEU A 19 -0.59 -4.25 2.81
C LEU A 19 -1.09 -5.13 1.65
N LEU A 20 -0.19 -5.53 0.75
CA LEU A 20 -0.51 -6.43 -0.36
C LEU A 20 -0.95 -7.82 0.13
N MET A 21 -0.27 -8.38 1.13
CA MET A 21 -0.65 -9.66 1.72
C MET A 21 -2.02 -9.60 2.41
N LEU A 22 -2.28 -8.53 3.15
CA LEU A 22 -3.58 -8.28 3.79
C LEU A 22 -4.70 -8.16 2.74
N MET A 23 -4.43 -7.45 1.65
CA MET A 23 -5.35 -7.32 0.51
C MET A 23 -5.62 -8.69 -0.12
N LEU A 24 -4.59 -9.43 -0.53
CA LEU A 24 -4.74 -10.76 -1.13
C LEU A 24 -5.55 -11.70 -0.24
N PHE A 25 -5.29 -11.69 1.07
CA PHE A 25 -6.05 -12.50 2.03
C PHE A 25 -7.53 -12.12 2.09
N ARG A 26 -7.85 -10.82 2.14
CA ARG A 26 -9.23 -10.31 2.19
C ARG A 26 -10.00 -10.62 0.91
N TYR A 27 -9.41 -10.32 -0.24
CA TYR A 27 -10.01 -10.60 -1.54
C TYR A 27 -10.16 -12.10 -1.77
N GLY A 28 -9.17 -12.92 -1.40
CA GLY A 28 -9.25 -14.38 -1.47
C GLY A 28 -10.41 -14.93 -0.63
N ARG A 29 -10.56 -14.45 0.62
CA ARG A 29 -11.70 -14.82 1.47
C ARG A 29 -13.05 -14.40 0.90
N MET A 30 -13.14 -13.24 0.25
CA MET A 30 -14.37 -12.79 -0.39
C MET A 30 -14.72 -13.62 -1.63
N LEU A 31 -13.73 -13.99 -2.44
CA LEU A 31 -13.95 -14.80 -3.64
C LEU A 31 -14.45 -16.22 -3.31
N VAL A 32 -14.03 -16.77 -2.17
CA VAL A 32 -14.45 -18.11 -1.72
C VAL A 32 -15.85 -18.09 -1.06
N SER A 33 -16.33 -16.93 -0.61
CA SER A 33 -17.62 -16.81 0.08
C SER A 33 -18.69 -16.20 -0.82
N ALA A 34 -19.65 -17.03 -1.26
CA ALA A 34 -20.76 -16.60 -2.12
C ALA A 34 -21.61 -15.47 -1.50
N GLU A 35 -21.83 -15.52 -0.19
CA GLU A 35 -22.58 -14.52 0.58
C GLU A 35 -21.87 -13.16 0.64
N ARG A 36 -20.53 -13.16 0.75
CA ARG A 36 -19.73 -11.92 0.73
C ARG A 36 -19.57 -11.34 -0.66
N ARG A 37 -19.63 -12.19 -1.69
CA ARG A 37 -19.54 -11.77 -3.08
C ARG A 37 -20.75 -10.96 -3.54
N SER A 38 -21.94 -11.27 -3.03
CA SER A 38 -23.17 -10.52 -3.34
C SER A 38 -23.25 -9.16 -2.64
N GLN A 39 -22.47 -8.96 -1.57
CA GLN A 39 -22.38 -7.70 -0.82
C GLN A 39 -21.34 -6.74 -1.38
N MET A 40 -20.60 -7.14 -2.44
CA MET A 40 -19.55 -6.33 -3.02
C MET A 40 -20.09 -5.41 -4.10
N ASP A 41 -19.93 -4.11 -3.93
CA ASP A 41 -20.18 -3.16 -5.00
C ASP A 41 -18.99 -3.11 -5.96
N TRP A 42 -19.15 -3.72 -7.13
CA TRP A 42 -18.13 -3.71 -8.18
C TRP A 42 -17.84 -2.30 -8.70
N GLN A 43 -18.77 -1.35 -8.56
CA GLN A 43 -18.56 0.05 -8.97
C GLN A 43 -17.53 0.76 -8.08
N GLU A 44 -17.46 0.43 -6.79
CA GLU A 44 -16.44 0.97 -5.88
C GLU A 44 -15.08 0.29 -6.06
N LEU A 45 -15.07 -0.96 -6.53
CA LEU A 45 -13.84 -1.73 -6.72
C LEU A 45 -13.02 -1.29 -7.94
N ILE A 46 -13.69 -0.99 -9.05
CA ILE A 46 -13.05 -0.58 -10.32
C ILE A 46 -12.10 0.62 -10.11
N PRO A 47 -12.53 1.77 -9.55
CA PRO A 47 -11.65 2.92 -9.38
C PRO A 47 -10.46 2.58 -8.46
N ALA A 48 -10.66 1.75 -7.44
CA ALA A 48 -9.57 1.34 -6.55
C ALA A 48 -8.50 0.51 -7.28
N ILE A 49 -8.92 -0.46 -8.12
CA ILE A 49 -8.01 -1.24 -8.99
C ILE A 49 -7.29 -0.32 -9.98
N THR A 50 -7.99 0.62 -10.60
CA THR A 50 -7.41 1.56 -11.56
C THR A 50 -6.33 2.42 -10.93
N ILE A 51 -6.60 3.04 -9.77
CA ILE A 51 -5.63 3.89 -9.08
C ILE A 51 -4.42 3.05 -8.65
N PHE A 52 -4.62 1.82 -8.14
CA PHE A 52 -3.52 0.93 -7.76
C PHE A 52 -2.63 0.57 -8.94
N THR A 53 -3.24 0.21 -10.07
CA THR A 53 -2.52 -0.13 -11.29
C THR A 53 -1.73 1.07 -11.78
N LEU A 54 -2.32 2.27 -11.77
CA LEU A 54 -1.64 3.50 -12.13
C LEU A 54 -0.44 3.79 -11.21
N ALA A 55 -0.61 3.68 -9.89
CA ALA A 55 0.45 3.90 -8.91
C ALA A 55 1.61 2.90 -9.11
N LEU A 56 1.30 1.62 -9.37
CA LEU A 56 2.31 0.58 -9.62
C LEU A 56 3.04 0.80 -10.95
N VAL A 57 2.34 1.21 -12.01
CA VAL A 57 2.95 1.57 -13.30
C VAL A 57 3.87 2.77 -13.15
N LEU A 58 3.47 3.80 -12.41
CA LEU A 58 4.31 4.97 -12.12
C LEU A 58 5.55 4.57 -11.30
N GLU A 59 5.39 3.74 -10.28
CA GLU A 59 6.51 3.23 -9.47
C GLU A 59 7.51 2.44 -10.32
N ARG A 60 7.05 1.46 -11.09
CA ARG A 60 7.92 0.64 -11.94
C ARG A 60 8.52 1.43 -13.10
N GLY A 61 7.76 2.36 -13.68
CA GLY A 61 8.22 3.28 -14.71
C GLY A 61 9.34 4.19 -14.21
N TYR A 62 9.20 4.74 -12.99
CA TYR A 62 10.25 5.54 -12.35
C TYR A 62 11.53 4.71 -12.13
N TYR A 63 11.42 3.51 -11.57
CA TYR A 63 12.58 2.62 -11.38
C TYR A 63 13.28 2.26 -12.71
N ALA A 64 12.50 1.99 -13.77
CA ALA A 64 13.05 1.69 -15.08
C ALA A 64 13.77 2.90 -15.69
N ALA A 65 13.16 4.08 -15.62
CA ALA A 65 13.75 5.34 -16.08
C ALA A 65 15.03 5.68 -15.30
N ALA A 66 15.00 5.52 -13.97
CA ALA A 66 16.16 5.75 -13.11
C ALA A 66 17.35 4.86 -13.46
N ARG A 67 17.12 3.58 -13.77
CA ARG A 67 18.17 2.67 -14.23
C ARG A 67 18.68 3.02 -15.63
N PHE A 68 17.77 3.32 -16.55
CA PHE A 68 18.13 3.66 -17.93
C PHE A 68 18.97 4.94 -18.00
N LEU A 69 18.60 5.96 -17.23
CA LEU A 69 19.27 7.26 -17.20
C LEU A 69 20.56 7.26 -16.36
N ALA A 70 20.67 6.38 -15.37
CA ALA A 70 21.92 6.18 -14.63
C ALA A 70 23.09 5.78 -15.56
N HIS A 71 22.82 4.98 -16.60
CA HIS A 71 23.81 4.62 -17.62
C HIS A 71 24.23 5.80 -18.52
N GLN A 72 23.47 6.90 -18.52
CA GLN A 72 23.73 8.11 -19.31
C GLN A 72 24.33 9.24 -18.45
N GLY A 73 24.71 8.95 -17.20
CA GLY A 73 25.29 9.94 -16.27
C GLY A 73 24.26 10.82 -15.56
N ALA A 74 22.96 10.58 -15.76
CA ALA A 74 21.90 11.26 -15.04
C ALA A 74 21.46 10.43 -13.83
N ASP A 75 21.88 10.86 -12.64
CA ASP A 75 21.47 10.23 -11.39
C ASP A 75 20.12 10.79 -10.88
N LEU A 76 19.04 10.14 -11.32
CA LEU A 76 17.69 10.48 -10.87
C LEU A 76 17.47 10.25 -9.36
N TRP A 77 18.28 9.40 -8.72
CA TRP A 77 18.18 9.15 -7.28
C TRP A 77 18.67 10.36 -6.47
N MET A 78 19.69 11.06 -6.96
CA MET A 78 20.17 12.30 -6.34
C MET A 78 19.32 13.53 -6.70
N MET A 79 18.67 13.55 -7.87
CA MET A 79 17.85 14.68 -8.29
C MET A 79 16.45 14.71 -7.66
N HIS A 80 15.96 13.57 -7.16
CA HIS A 80 14.63 13.48 -6.56
C HIS A 80 14.61 12.56 -5.32
N PRO A 81 14.31 13.07 -4.10
CA PRO A 81 14.10 12.26 -2.89
C PRO A 81 12.80 11.43 -2.92
N VAL A 82 12.33 11.09 -4.12
CA VAL A 82 10.99 10.58 -4.43
C VAL A 82 10.78 9.05 -4.28
N PRO A 83 11.78 8.16 -4.00
CA PRO A 83 11.46 6.74 -3.80
C PRO A 83 10.47 6.54 -2.65
N THR A 84 10.68 7.23 -1.54
CA THR A 84 9.86 7.09 -0.34
C THR A 84 8.46 7.66 -0.52
N PHE A 85 8.34 8.83 -1.17
CA PHE A 85 7.04 9.44 -1.44
C PHE A 85 6.20 8.60 -2.41
N LEU A 86 6.84 8.04 -3.45
CA LEU A 86 6.20 7.15 -4.40
C LEU A 86 5.73 5.86 -3.72
N SER A 87 6.55 5.25 -2.88
CA SER A 87 6.15 4.08 -2.08
C SER A 87 5.01 4.39 -1.10
N VAL A 88 4.98 5.58 -0.49
CA VAL A 88 3.85 6.02 0.35
C VAL A 88 2.58 6.18 -0.48
N MET A 89 2.66 6.80 -1.67
CA MET A 89 1.50 6.91 -2.57
C MET A 89 0.97 5.53 -2.94
N VAL A 90 1.83 4.60 -3.37
CA VAL A 90 1.41 3.23 -3.70
C VAL A 90 0.79 2.55 -2.47
N ALA A 91 1.38 2.69 -1.28
CA ALA A 91 0.84 2.13 -0.04
C ALA A 91 -0.55 2.68 0.29
N VAL A 92 -0.76 4.00 0.19
CA VAL A 92 -2.08 4.63 0.38
C VAL A 92 -3.09 4.10 -0.64
N THR A 93 -2.68 3.95 -1.89
CA THR A 93 -3.55 3.41 -2.94
C THR A 93 -3.91 1.94 -2.70
N VAL A 94 -2.95 1.09 -2.32
CA VAL A 94 -3.20 -0.31 -1.94
C VAL A 94 -4.16 -0.37 -0.75
N TYR A 95 -3.99 0.52 0.23
CA TYR A 95 -4.90 0.58 1.36
C TYR A 95 -6.31 1.03 0.94
N ALA A 96 -6.42 2.01 0.04
CA ALA A 96 -7.71 2.44 -0.50
C ALA A 96 -8.47 1.29 -1.18
N MET A 97 -7.78 0.34 -1.83
CA MET A 97 -8.41 -0.89 -2.35
C MET A 97 -9.03 -1.78 -1.27
N ASN A 98 -8.60 -1.68 -0.02
CA ASN A 98 -9.23 -2.44 1.06
C ASN A 98 -10.51 -1.77 1.58
N VAL A 99 -10.75 -0.50 1.29
CA VAL A 99 -11.90 0.26 1.84
C VAL A 99 -13.25 -0.32 1.40
N PRO A 100 -13.51 -0.61 0.11
CA PRO A 100 -14.78 -1.22 -0.31
C PRO A 100 -15.02 -2.58 0.34
N VAL A 101 -13.96 -3.38 0.51
CA VAL A 101 -14.01 -4.67 1.20
C VAL A 101 -14.37 -4.49 2.68
N MET A 102 -13.75 -3.54 3.36
CA MET A 102 -14.07 -3.23 4.76
C MET A 102 -15.51 -2.73 4.93
N LEU A 103 -15.96 -1.88 4.00
CA LEU A 103 -17.35 -1.40 3.98
C LEU A 103 -18.30 -2.58 3.85
N ALA A 104 -18.09 -3.47 2.88
CA ALA A 104 -18.87 -4.70 2.71
C ALA A 104 -18.88 -5.57 3.99
N GLU A 105 -17.74 -5.74 4.66
CA GLU A 105 -17.64 -6.52 5.91
C GLU A 105 -18.30 -5.85 7.13
N THR A 106 -18.57 -4.55 7.06
CA THR A 106 -19.16 -3.76 8.15
C THR A 106 -20.59 -3.32 7.87
N VAL A 107 -21.18 -3.72 6.74
CA VAL A 107 -22.59 -3.52 6.45
C VAL A 107 -23.46 -4.08 7.58
N GLY A 108 -24.42 -3.28 8.06
CA GLY A 108 -25.31 -3.64 9.16
C GLY A 108 -24.68 -3.52 10.57
N ARG A 109 -23.42 -3.09 10.67
CA ARG A 109 -22.75 -2.80 11.95
C ARG A 109 -22.68 -1.30 12.21
N ALA A 110 -22.41 -0.92 13.47
CA ALA A 110 -22.27 0.47 13.85
C ALA A 110 -21.06 1.14 13.16
N ARG A 111 -21.24 2.37 12.65
CA ARG A 111 -20.23 3.13 11.88
C ARG A 111 -18.89 3.29 12.61
N TRP A 112 -18.90 3.31 13.96
CA TRP A 112 -17.67 3.40 14.74
C TRP A 112 -16.75 2.18 14.55
N ILE A 113 -17.30 0.99 14.27
CA ILE A 113 -16.52 -0.24 14.09
C ILE A 113 -15.62 -0.15 12.85
N PHE A 114 -16.13 0.45 11.77
CA PHE A 114 -15.36 0.74 10.56
C PHE A 114 -14.19 1.69 10.86
N TRP A 115 -14.47 2.80 11.54
CA TRP A 115 -13.43 3.79 11.87
C TRP A 115 -12.40 3.26 12.85
N THR A 116 -12.78 2.49 13.87
CA THR A 116 -11.83 1.88 14.80
C THR A 116 -10.94 0.86 14.11
N ARG A 117 -11.46 0.16 13.10
CA ARG A 117 -10.66 -0.77 12.29
C ARG A 117 -9.64 -0.02 11.43
N ILE A 118 -10.06 1.05 10.76
CA ILE A 118 -9.13 1.90 9.99
C ILE A 118 -8.05 2.47 10.91
N ALA A 119 -8.44 3.04 12.04
CA ALA A 119 -7.51 3.61 13.00
C ALA A 119 -6.53 2.56 13.55
N GLY A 120 -7.01 1.35 13.86
CA GLY A 120 -6.18 0.24 14.31
C GLY A 120 -5.17 -0.21 13.24
N GLU A 121 -5.60 -0.35 11.98
CA GLU A 121 -4.72 -0.73 10.87
C GLU A 121 -3.68 0.36 10.58
N MET A 122 -4.07 1.63 10.55
CA MET A 122 -3.15 2.76 10.39
C MET A 122 -2.12 2.79 11.52
N THR A 123 -2.56 2.61 12.77
CA THR A 123 -1.66 2.57 13.93
C THR A 123 -0.66 1.42 13.81
N LEU A 124 -1.11 0.24 13.35
CA LEU A 124 -0.25 -0.92 13.15
C LEU A 124 0.79 -0.69 12.04
N PHE A 125 0.40 -0.11 10.90
CA PHE A 125 1.33 0.19 9.81
C PHE A 125 2.35 1.27 10.19
N ILE A 126 1.90 2.33 10.87
CA ILE A 126 2.81 3.38 11.39
C ILE A 126 3.77 2.78 12.41
N SER A 127 3.28 1.95 13.33
CA SER A 127 4.11 1.29 14.35
C SER A 127 5.13 0.35 13.72
N LEU A 128 4.73 -0.43 12.70
CA LEU A 128 5.63 -1.30 11.96
C LEU A 128 6.70 -0.50 11.21
N TRP A 129 6.31 0.58 10.54
CA TRP A 129 7.22 1.47 9.83
C TRP A 129 8.25 2.08 10.78
N CYS A 130 7.79 2.64 11.91
CA CYS A 130 8.66 3.21 12.94
C CYS A 130 9.59 2.15 13.54
N ALA A 131 9.09 0.94 13.83
CA ALA A 131 9.90 -0.13 14.41
C ALA A 131 11.02 -0.60 13.46
N ILE A 132 10.71 -0.80 12.18
CA ILE A 132 11.70 -1.20 11.17
C ILE A 132 12.68 -0.06 10.90
N GLY A 133 12.16 1.16 10.73
CA GLY A 133 12.97 2.36 10.54
C GLY A 133 13.96 2.55 11.69
N TRP A 134 13.48 2.49 12.95
CA TRP A 134 14.31 2.60 14.14
C TRP A 134 15.33 1.48 14.29
N TRP A 135 14.98 0.24 13.95
CA TRP A 135 15.88 -0.92 14.09
C TRP A 135 17.02 -0.94 13.06
N LEU A 136 16.80 -0.33 11.89
CA LEU A 136 17.73 -0.31 10.77
C LEU A 136 18.52 1.00 10.62
N TYR A 137 18.14 2.04 11.37
CA TYR A 137 18.92 3.27 11.51
C TYR A 137 20.11 3.04 12.45
#